data_AF-A0A366WL43-F1
#
_entry.id   AF-A0A366WL43-F1
#
_cell.length_a   1.000
_cell.length_b   1.000
_cell.length_c   1.000
_cell.angle_alpha   90.00
_cell.angle_beta   90.00
_cell.angle_gamma   90.00
#
_symmetry.space_group_name_H-M   'P 1'
#
loop_
_entity.id
_entity.type
_entity.pdbx_description
1 polymer ?
#
loop_
_entity_poly.entity_id
_entity_poly.type
_entity_poly.pdbx_seq_one_letter_code
_entity_poly.pdbx_strand_id
1 'polypeptide(L)' 'MDIWFYVGIGLILWAIKDLFMGYTYLWEPVARDENPGLYWFTLAVWSLIGIGTIGYSVGYL' A
#
# COMPACT_ATOMS: atom_id res chain seq x y z
N MET A 1 9.38 11.10 -15.36
CA MET A 1 8.98 10.06 -14.40
C MET A 1 8.54 8.85 -15.20
N ASP A 2 9.01 7.66 -14.83
CA ASP A 2 8.65 6.42 -15.52
C ASP A 2 7.27 5.92 -15.09
N ILE A 3 6.79 4.84 -15.71
CA ILE A 3 5.51 4.21 -15.36
C ILE A 3 5.48 3.80 -13.89
N TRP A 4 6.60 3.34 -13.34
CA TRP A 4 6.71 2.85 -11.96
C TRP A 4 6.53 3.95 -10.93
N PHE A 5 6.95 5.18 -11.21
CA PHE A 5 6.64 6.35 -10.38
C PHE A 5 5.15 6.46 -10.11
N TYR A 6 4.34 6.41 -11.18
CA TYR A 6 2.89 6.57 -11.10
C TYR A 6 2.23 5.36 -10.44
N VAL A 7 2.75 4.14 -10.68
CA VAL A 7 2.30 2.93 -9.97
C VAL A 7 2.53 3.07 -8.46
N GLY A 8 3.72 3.54 -8.05
CA GLY A 8 4.03 3.77 -6.65
C GLY A 8 3.09 4.79 -6.00
N ILE A 9 2.82 5.91 -6.67
CA ILE A 9 1.82 6.90 -6.20
C ILE A 9 0.43 6.26 -6.08
N GLY A 10 0.01 5.44 -7.06
CA GLY A 10 -1.25 4.71 -7.02
C GLY A 10 -1.36 3.78 -5.81
N LEU A 11 -0.29 3.05 -5.48
CA LEU A 11 -0.23 2.18 -4.30
C LEU A 11 -0.33 2.97 -2.99
N ILE A 12 0.31 4.14 -2.89
CA ILE A 12 0.18 5.01 -1.71
C ILE A 12 -1.25 5.53 -1.56
N LEU A 13 -1.86 6.01 -2.64
CA LEU A 13 -3.25 6.48 -2.62
C LEU A 13 -4.21 5.35 -2.24
N TRP A 14 -3.95 4.13 -2.72
CA TRP A 14 -4.71 2.95 -2.31
C TRP A 14 -4.54 2.67 -0.82
N ALA A 15 -3.31 2.57 -0.29
CA ALA A 15 -3.08 2.34 1.13
C ALA A 15 -3.77 3.40 2.02
N ILE A 16 -3.74 4.67 1.61
CA ILE A 16 -4.47 5.76 2.29
C ILE A 16 -5.98 5.51 2.29
N LYS A 17 -6.55 5.14 1.13
CA LYS A 17 -7.98 4.81 1.01
C LYS A 17 -8.36 3.60 1.89
N ASP A 18 -7.51 2.58 2.00
CA ASP A 18 -7.73 1.42 2.87
C ASP A 18 -7.63 1.78 4.37
N LEU A 19 -6.82 2.79 4.71
CA LEU A 19 -6.79 3.35 6.07
C LEU A 19 -8.12 4.00 6.44
N PHE A 20 -8.72 4.76 5.52
CA PHE A 20 -10.02 5.41 5.70
C PHE A 20 -11.19 4.43 5.75
N MET A 21 -11.15 3.38 4.93
CA MET A 21 -12.23 2.39 4.86
C MET A 21 -12.17 1.33 5.98
N GLY A 22 -11.03 1.16 6.64
CA GLY A 22 -10.87 0.19 7.72
C GLY A 22 -10.73 -1.26 7.26
N TYR A 23 -10.55 -1.50 5.95
CA TYR A 23 -10.22 -2.80 5.38
C TYR A 23 -9.21 -2.64 4.25
N THR A 24 -8.43 -3.70 4.00
CA THR A 24 -7.46 -3.77 2.89
C THR A 24 -7.67 -5.05 2.08
N TYR A 25 -7.07 -5.14 0.89
CA TYR A 25 -7.28 -6.26 -0.04
C TYR A 25 -5.98 -7.01 -0.33
N LEU A 26 -6.04 -8.34 -0.21
CA LEU A 26 -5.00 -9.27 -0.69
C LEU A 26 -5.58 -10.17 -1.78
N TRP A 27 -6.13 -11.33 -1.40
CA TRP A 27 -7.01 -12.18 -2.21
C TRP A 27 -8.48 -12.04 -1.77
N GLU A 28 -8.69 -11.59 -0.55
CA GLU A 28 -9.99 -11.28 0.06
C GLU A 28 -9.87 -9.98 0.87
N PRO A 29 -11.01 -9.34 1.22
CA PRO A 29 -11.01 -8.20 2.13
C PRO A 29 -10.55 -8.63 3.53
N VAL A 30 -9.56 -7.92 4.07
CA VAL A 30 -9.11 -8.06 5.46
C VAL A 30 -9.56 -6.82 6.22
N ALA A 31 -10.55 -6.97 7.09
CA ALA A 31 -11.05 -5.89 7.93
C ALA A 31 -10.23 -5.73 9.21
N ARG A 32 -10.02 -4.47 9.64
CA ARG A 32 -9.31 -4.15 10.88
C ARG A 32 -9.99 -4.74 12.11
N ASP A 33 -11.32 -4.77 12.12
CA ASP A 33 -12.11 -5.22 13.27
C ASP A 33 -12.16 -6.74 13.41
N GLU A 34 -11.91 -7.48 12.32
CA GLU A 34 -11.92 -8.96 12.32
C GLU A 34 -10.52 -9.54 12.56
N ASN A 35 -9.52 -9.03 11.85
CA ASN A 35 -8.14 -9.47 11.97
C ASN A 35 -7.17 -8.28 11.94
N PRO A 36 -7.01 -7.56 13.07
CA PRO A 36 -6.23 -6.34 13.12
C PRO A 36 -4.75 -6.57 12.79
N GLY A 37 -4.19 -7.71 13.21
CA GLY A 37 -2.78 -8.05 12.94
C GLY A 37 -2.51 -8.17 11.45
N LEU A 38 -3.32 -8.97 10.74
CA LEU A 38 -3.19 -9.13 9.30
C LEU A 38 -3.49 -7.84 8.54
N TYR A 39 -4.48 -7.06 8.99
CA TYR A 39 -4.81 -5.75 8.43
C TYR A 39 -3.59 -4.81 8.45
N TRP A 40 -2.98 -4.60 9.61
CA TRP A 40 -1.85 -3.68 9.75
C TRP A 40 -0.61 -4.18 9.03
N PHE A 41 -0.34 -5.49 9.06
CA PHE A 41 0.76 -6.09 8.32
C PHE A 41 0.61 -5.85 6.82
N THR A 42 -0.57 -6.15 6.27
CA THR A 42 -0.88 -5.98 4.85
C THR A 42 -0.77 -4.52 4.42
N LEU A 43 -1.34 -3.62 5.21
CA LEU A 43 -1.28 -2.18 4.95
C LEU A 43 0.18 -1.67 4.95
N ALA A 44 1.00 -2.16 5.89
CA ALA A 44 2.42 -1.82 5.95
C ALA A 44 3.18 -2.34 4.73
N VAL A 45 2.92 -3.58 4.30
CA VAL A 45 3.50 -4.16 3.08
C VAL A 45 3.16 -3.31 1.85
N TRP A 46 1.89 -2.98 1.64
CA TRP A 46 1.47 -2.12 0.52
C TRP A 46 2.13 -0.74 0.56
N SER A 47 2.20 -0.14 1.74
CA SER A 47 2.86 1.15 1.93
C SER A 47 4.35 1.08 1.60
N LEU A 48 5.06 0.06 2.07
CA LEU A 48 6.49 -0.14 1.79
C LEU A 48 6.76 -0.39 0.31
N ILE A 49 5.92 -1.19 -0.37
CA ILE A 49 6.04 -1.41 -1.81
C ILE A 49 5.83 -0.08 -2.56
N GLY A 50 4.80 0.70 -2.19
CA GLY A 50 4.55 2.01 -2.80
C GLY A 50 5.73 2.97 -2.62
N ILE A 51 6.22 3.13 -1.39
CA ILE A 51 7.37 4.00 -1.07
C ILE A 51 8.62 3.53 -1.82
N GLY A 52 8.91 2.22 -1.77
CA GLY A 52 10.08 1.64 -2.44
C GLY A 52 10.02 1.80 -3.96
N THR A 53 8.85 1.64 -4.56
CA THR A 53 8.66 1.82 -6.01
C THR A 53 8.89 3.28 -6.42
N ILE A 54 8.39 4.24 -5.63
CA ILE A 54 8.68 5.66 -5.84
C ILE A 54 10.18 5.92 -5.69
N GLY A 55 10.79 5.44 -4.60
CA GLY A 55 12.21 5.62 -4.30
C GLY A 55 13.13 5.09 -5.40
N TYR A 56 12.86 3.88 -5.89
CA TYR A 56 13.56 3.30 -7.04
C TYR A 56 13.41 4.13 -8.30
N SER A 57 12.18 4.57 -8.62
CA SER A 57 11.91 5.36 -9.82
C SER A 57 12.63 6.72 -9.84
N VAL A 58 12.84 7.33 -8.68
CA VAL A 58 13.58 8.60 -8.55
C VAL A 58 15.08 8.42 -8.29
N GLY A 59 15.58 7.18 -8.23
CA GLY A 59 17.00 6.85 -8.10
C GLY A 59 17.55 6.88 -6.67
N TYR A 60 16.71 6.73 -5.64
CA TYR A 60 17.15 6.58 -4.24
C TYR A 60 17.46 5.13 -3.83
N LEU A 61 17.02 4.14 -4.61
CA LEU A 61 17.24 2.70 -4.42
C LEU A 61 17.71 2.08 -5.73
#